data_AF-A0A932IKD0-F1
#
_entry.id   AF-A0A932IKD0-F1
#
_cell.length_a   1.000
_cell.length_b   1.000
_cell.length_c   1.000
_cell.angle_alpha   90.00
_cell.angle_beta   90.00
_cell.angle_gamma   90.00
#
_symmetry.space_group_name_H-M   'P 1'
#
loop_
_entity.id
_entity.type
_entity.pdbx_description
1 polymer ?
#
loop_
_entity_poly.entity_id
_entity_poly.type
_entity_poly.pdbx_seq_one_letter_code
_entity_poly.pdbx_strand_id
1 'polypeptide(L)'
;MMARFLGAALLCTLTLTGAQSAVAQSMEDEVKDMSWIGFQQFKEVSRVLVRTTEPVKYKVDTSKPNLVTLILENVNVPLKNNTRQLDTRFFDSPVRYIQPKVIEGPSPSVRIDIYLRRQVPFKEVQNDNVLSLDFQRQ
;
A
#
# COMPACT_ATOMS: atom_id res chain seq x y z
N MET A 1 -76.21 -6.64 -29.23
CA MET A 1 -75.50 -5.39 -28.85
C MET A 1 -74.12 -5.84 -28.34
N MET A 2 -73.14 -6.09 -29.23
CA MET A 2 -72.04 -5.17 -29.62
C MET A 2 -71.26 -4.63 -28.40
N ALA A 3 -69.94 -4.74 -28.24
CA ALA A 3 -68.86 -4.73 -29.24
C ALA A 3 -67.55 -5.41 -28.74
N ARG A 4 -66.68 -5.74 -29.70
CA ARG A 4 -65.28 -6.20 -29.58
C ARG A 4 -64.32 -4.98 -29.59
N PHE A 5 -63.18 -5.08 -28.91
CA PHE A 5 -61.89 -4.37 -29.17
C PHE A 5 -60.79 -5.17 -28.44
N LEU A 6 -59.91 -5.95 -29.08
CA LEU A 6 -58.64 -5.65 -29.78
C LEU A 6 -57.56 -4.85 -28.98
N GLY A 7 -56.52 -5.56 -28.53
CA GLY A 7 -55.11 -5.28 -28.88
C GLY A 7 -54.22 -4.40 -27.98
N ALA A 8 -52.96 -4.86 -27.84
CA ALA A 8 -51.72 -4.14 -27.46
C ALA A 8 -51.49 -3.87 -25.94
N ALA A 9 -50.29 -3.94 -25.34
CA ALA A 9 -48.93 -4.14 -25.84
C ALA A 9 -48.01 -4.71 -24.73
N LEU A 10 -47.00 -5.44 -25.21
CA LEU A 10 -45.73 -5.79 -24.62
C LEU A 10 -45.06 -4.61 -23.88
N LEU A 11 -44.44 -4.84 -22.73
CA LEU A 11 -43.19 -4.16 -22.30
C LEU A 11 -42.52 -4.95 -21.17
N CYS A 12 -41.53 -5.74 -21.57
CA CYS A 12 -40.50 -6.33 -20.72
C CYS A 12 -39.42 -5.26 -20.52
N THR A 13 -39.12 -4.90 -19.28
CA THR A 13 -37.91 -4.12 -18.94
C THR A 13 -37.10 -4.88 -17.90
N LEU A 14 -36.25 -5.78 -18.39
CA LEU A 14 -35.10 -6.28 -17.63
C LEU A 14 -34.10 -5.13 -17.47
N THR A 15 -33.86 -4.69 -16.24
CA THR A 15 -32.68 -3.86 -15.94
C THR A 15 -31.47 -4.78 -15.78
N LEU A 16 -30.61 -4.84 -16.80
CA LEU A 16 -29.24 -5.32 -16.67
C LEU A 16 -28.43 -4.24 -15.94
N THR A 17 -28.01 -4.53 -14.71
CA THR A 17 -26.99 -3.75 -14.01
C THR A 17 -25.84 -4.68 -13.65
N GLY A 18 -24.63 -4.39 -14.14
CA GLY A 18 -23.41 -4.98 -13.58
C GLY A 18 -22.33 -5.40 -14.58
N ALA A 19 -21.93 -4.54 -15.52
CA ALA A 19 -20.71 -4.71 -16.32
C ALA A 19 -19.61 -3.72 -15.88
N GLN A 20 -19.36 -3.59 -14.57
CA GLN A 20 -18.45 -2.57 -14.02
C GLN A 20 -17.46 -3.09 -12.96
N SER A 21 -17.16 -4.40 -12.94
CA SER A 21 -16.19 -4.98 -12.00
C SER A 21 -14.81 -5.27 -12.60
N ALA A 22 -14.70 -5.42 -13.93
CA ALA A 22 -13.42 -5.80 -14.55
C ALA A 22 -12.39 -4.65 -14.61
N VAL A 23 -12.84 -3.41 -14.81
CA VAL A 23 -11.95 -2.25 -14.96
C VAL A 23 -11.39 -1.78 -13.61
N ALA A 24 -12.17 -1.93 -12.52
CA ALA A 24 -11.71 -1.62 -11.17
C ALA A 24 -10.66 -2.64 -10.67
N GLN A 25 -10.83 -3.92 -11.01
CA GLN A 25 -9.85 -4.97 -10.68
C GLN A 25 -8.56 -4.84 -11.48
N SER A 26 -8.60 -4.39 -12.74
CA SER A 26 -7.38 -4.20 -13.54
C SER A 26 -6.48 -3.07 -13.05
N MET A 27 -7.04 -2.03 -12.39
CA MET A 27 -6.26 -0.93 -11.82
C MET A 27 -5.55 -1.38 -10.52
N GLU A 28 -6.20 -2.26 -9.73
CA GLU A 28 -5.60 -2.82 -8.51
C GLU A 28 -4.40 -3.73 -8.77
N ASP A 29 -4.26 -4.30 -9.97
CA ASP A 29 -3.18 -5.20 -10.36
C ASP A 29 -2.14 -4.51 -11.28
N GLU A 30 -2.26 -3.21 -11.50
CA GLU A 30 -1.22 -2.43 -12.19
C GLU A 30 0.03 -2.31 -11.31
N VAL A 31 1.23 -2.29 -11.92
CA VAL A 31 2.48 -2.08 -11.18
C VAL A 31 2.53 -0.61 -10.72
N LYS A 32 2.70 -0.37 -9.42
CA LYS A 32 2.83 0.97 -8.85
C LYS A 32 4.29 1.35 -8.68
N ASP A 33 4.59 2.64 -8.68
CA ASP A 33 5.95 3.13 -8.44
C ASP A 33 6.10 3.69 -7.02
N MET A 34 7.16 3.26 -6.33
CA MET A 34 7.61 3.87 -5.08
C MET A 34 8.41 5.15 -5.38
N SER A 35 7.70 6.28 -5.36
CA SER A 35 8.26 7.60 -5.63
C SER A 35 9.18 8.11 -4.52
N TRP A 36 8.95 7.72 -3.26
CA TRP A 36 9.76 8.17 -2.15
C TRP A 36 9.71 7.22 -0.94
N ILE A 37 10.82 7.15 -0.21
CA ILE A 37 10.89 6.58 1.13
C ILE A 37 11.60 7.56 2.06
N GLY A 38 11.10 7.71 3.27
CA GLY A 38 11.62 8.68 4.22
C GLY A 38 11.55 8.21 5.67
N PHE A 39 12.26 8.96 6.49
CA PHE A 39 12.21 8.86 7.95
C PHE A 39 11.96 10.25 8.52
N GLN A 40 11.04 10.34 9.48
CA GLN A 40 10.76 11.58 10.20
C GLN A 40 10.63 11.31 11.70
N GLN A 41 11.42 12.02 12.50
CA GLN A 41 11.32 11.99 13.95
C GLN A 41 10.30 13.02 14.42
N PHE A 42 9.26 12.57 15.12
CA PHE A 42 8.33 13.42 15.87
C PHE A 42 8.63 13.36 17.36
N LYS A 43 7.87 14.12 18.16
CA LYS A 43 8.03 14.16 19.62
C LYS A 43 7.83 12.77 20.23
N GLU A 44 6.75 12.09 19.87
CA GLU A 44 6.31 10.81 20.49
C GLU A 44 6.54 9.58 19.62
N VAL A 45 6.73 9.75 18.32
CA VAL A 45 6.89 8.64 17.37
C VAL A 45 8.01 8.89 16.39
N SER A 46 8.56 7.80 15.86
CA SER A 46 9.47 7.80 14.71
C SER A 46 8.74 7.21 13.54
N ARG A 47 8.54 8.00 12.48
CA ARG A 47 7.77 7.61 11.31
C ARG A 47 8.70 7.14 10.21
N VAL A 48 8.47 5.93 9.73
CA VAL A 48 8.93 5.48 8.41
C VAL A 48 7.79 5.70 7.44
N LEU A 49 8.05 6.37 6.33
CA LEU A 49 7.02 6.68 5.33
C LEU A 49 7.44 6.19 3.96
N VAL A 50 6.47 5.73 3.20
CA VAL A 50 6.62 5.32 1.81
C VAL A 50 5.53 6.01 1.00
N ARG A 51 5.93 6.69 -0.07
CA ARG A 51 5.03 7.28 -1.05
C ARG A 51 5.05 6.49 -2.33
N THR A 52 3.88 6.12 -2.80
CA THR A 52 3.65 5.42 -4.06
C THR A 52 2.88 6.32 -5.03
N THR A 53 2.70 5.89 -6.28
CA THR A 53 1.81 6.58 -7.24
C THR A 53 0.35 6.46 -6.82
N GLU A 54 -0.03 5.30 -6.30
CA GLU A 54 -1.38 4.94 -5.87
C GLU A 54 -1.35 4.12 -4.58
N PRO A 55 -2.48 3.94 -3.87
CA PRO A 55 -2.57 3.01 -2.75
C PRO A 55 -2.08 1.61 -3.14
N VAL A 56 -1.27 0.99 -2.29
CA VAL A 56 -0.69 -0.35 -2.55
C VAL A 56 -1.18 -1.39 -1.55
N LYS A 57 -1.16 -2.65 -1.96
CA LYS A 57 -1.32 -3.80 -1.07
C LYS A 57 0.03 -4.06 -0.39
N TYR A 58 -0.01 -4.38 0.90
CA TYR A 58 1.22 -4.60 1.66
C TYR A 58 1.04 -5.65 2.75
N LYS A 59 2.17 -6.20 3.21
CA LYS A 59 2.25 -7.13 4.33
C LYS A 59 3.33 -6.67 5.31
N VAL A 60 3.10 -6.89 6.60
CA VAL A 60 4.08 -6.63 7.65
C VAL A 60 4.41 -7.93 8.37
N ASP A 61 5.70 -8.23 8.45
CA ASP A 61 6.25 -9.38 9.17
C ASP A 61 7.11 -8.90 10.34
N THR A 62 6.72 -9.33 11.53
CA THR A 62 7.38 -9.03 12.81
C THR A 62 7.88 -10.30 13.51
N SER A 63 8.01 -11.41 12.77
CA SER A 63 8.44 -12.71 13.32
C SER A 63 9.87 -12.70 13.86
N LYS A 64 10.72 -11.79 13.36
CA LYS A 64 12.11 -11.65 13.78
C LYS A 64 12.26 -10.54 14.83
N PRO A 65 13.00 -10.80 15.92
CA PRO A 65 13.20 -9.80 16.96
C PRO A 65 13.95 -8.58 16.40
N ASN A 66 13.52 -7.38 16.81
CA ASN A 66 14.12 -6.10 16.41
C ASN A 66 14.16 -5.86 14.88
N LEU A 67 13.29 -6.52 14.12
CA LEU A 67 13.16 -6.31 12.68
C LEU A 67 11.67 -6.29 12.32
N VAL A 68 11.26 -5.23 11.64
CA VAL A 68 9.95 -5.16 10.98
C VAL A 68 10.20 -5.19 9.48
N THR A 69 9.63 -6.18 8.80
CA THR A 69 9.75 -6.32 7.35
C THR A 69 8.43 -5.91 6.71
N LEU A 70 8.45 -4.81 5.96
CA LEU A 70 7.31 -4.35 5.16
C LEU A 70 7.49 -4.82 3.72
N ILE A 71 6.52 -5.52 3.16
CA ILE A 71 6.52 -5.98 1.77
C ILE A 71 5.41 -5.24 1.03
N LEU A 72 5.79 -4.44 0.03
CA LEU A 72 4.86 -3.80 -0.89
C LEU A 72 4.69 -4.68 -2.11
N GLU A 73 3.45 -5.07 -2.41
CA GLU A 73 3.14 -6.00 -3.50
C GLU A 73 2.93 -5.24 -4.81
N ASN A 74 3.49 -5.77 -5.89
CA ASN A 74 3.36 -5.20 -7.24
C ASN A 74 3.83 -3.74 -7.32
N VAL A 75 4.99 -3.48 -6.73
CA VAL A 75 5.63 -2.15 -6.65
C VAL A 75 7.03 -2.20 -7.25
N ASN A 76 7.33 -1.22 -8.09
CA ASN A 76 8.64 -0.96 -8.64
C ASN A 76 9.29 0.29 -8.00
N VAL A 77 10.60 0.46 -8.18
CA VAL A 77 11.35 1.61 -7.67
C VAL A 77 12.07 2.32 -8.82
N PRO A 78 11.45 3.33 -9.46
CA PRO A 78 12.02 3.96 -10.65
C PRO A 78 13.31 4.74 -10.35
N LEU A 79 13.41 5.30 -9.14
CA LEU A 79 14.58 6.06 -8.70
C LEU A 79 15.49 5.18 -7.84
N LYS A 80 16.66 4.80 -8.36
CA LYS A 80 17.66 4.00 -7.63
C LYS A 80 18.08 4.62 -6.29
N ASN A 81 17.94 5.93 -6.10
CA ASN A 81 18.22 6.56 -4.82
C ASN A 81 17.29 6.06 -3.69
N ASN A 82 16.04 5.70 -4.02
CA ASN A 82 15.06 5.19 -3.07
C ASN A 82 15.35 3.75 -2.62
N THR A 83 16.36 3.08 -3.19
CA THR A 83 16.83 1.76 -2.71
C THR A 83 18.06 1.87 -1.79
N ARG A 84 18.55 3.09 -1.53
CA ARG A 84 19.64 3.30 -0.57
C ARG A 84 19.15 3.11 0.85
N GLN A 85 20.04 2.62 1.71
CA GLN A 85 19.77 2.52 3.13
C GLN A 85 19.62 3.92 3.74
N LEU A 86 18.64 4.10 4.61
CA LEU A 86 18.53 5.26 5.48
C LEU A 86 19.14 4.93 6.83
N ASP A 87 20.14 5.71 7.24
CA ASP A 87 20.78 5.60 8.55
C ASP A 87 20.17 6.61 9.53
N THR A 88 19.49 6.11 10.54
CA THR A 88 18.77 6.93 11.53
C THR A 88 19.47 6.90 12.90
N ARG A 89 20.73 6.44 12.96
CA ARG A 89 21.45 6.22 14.22
C ARG A 89 21.70 7.48 15.06
N PHE A 90 21.67 8.66 14.47
CA PHE A 90 21.89 9.91 15.21
C PHE A 90 20.60 10.49 15.79
N PHE A 91 19.45 9.92 15.43
CA PHE A 91 18.16 10.29 16.02
C PHE A 91 17.92 9.49 17.29
N ASP A 92 17.22 10.12 18.24
CA ASP A 92 16.68 9.43 19.42
C ASP A 92 15.39 8.68 19.04
N SER A 93 15.60 7.61 18.27
CA SER A 93 14.56 6.77 17.69
C SER A 93 14.76 5.29 18.07
N PRO A 94 13.70 4.48 18.20
CA PRO A 94 13.84 3.03 18.17
C PRO A 94 14.32 2.51 16.80
N VAL A 95 14.14 3.25 15.70
CA VAL A 95 14.57 2.83 14.36
C VAL A 95 16.07 3.09 14.21
N ARG A 96 16.82 2.06 13.79
CA ARG A 96 18.27 2.11 13.57
C ARG A 96 18.64 2.32 12.11
N TYR A 97 18.03 1.53 11.23
CA TYR A 97 18.25 1.57 9.79
C TYR A 97 16.98 1.18 9.04
N ILE A 98 16.83 1.70 7.84
CA ILE A 98 15.77 1.30 6.90
C ILE A 98 16.45 0.86 5.61
N GLN A 99 16.20 -0.37 5.17
CA GLN A 99 16.86 -0.97 4.02
C GLN A 99 15.81 -1.44 3.00
N PRO A 100 15.53 -0.65 1.96
CA PRO A 100 14.69 -1.08 0.85
C PRO A 100 15.46 -2.03 -0.07
N LYS A 101 14.77 -3.05 -0.57
CA LYS A 101 15.29 -4.01 -1.54
C LYS A 101 14.17 -4.40 -2.51
N VAL A 102 14.43 -4.25 -3.80
CA VAL A 102 13.54 -4.75 -4.85
C VAL A 102 13.68 -6.27 -4.95
N ILE A 103 12.53 -6.94 -5.00
CA ILE A 103 12.38 -8.34 -5.35
C ILE A 103 11.93 -8.35 -6.81
N GLU A 104 12.87 -8.71 -7.69
CA GLU A 104 12.63 -8.78 -9.14
C GLU A 104 11.67 -9.93 -9.50
N GLY A 105 10.94 -9.76 -10.60
CA GLY A 105 10.03 -10.76 -11.12
C GLY A 105 8.98 -10.15 -12.07
N PRO A 106 8.05 -10.95 -12.60
CA PRO A 106 6.96 -10.45 -13.45
C PRO A 106 6.04 -9.42 -12.76
N SER A 107 5.92 -9.54 -11.43
CA SER A 107 5.23 -8.58 -10.55
C SER A 107 6.22 -8.16 -9.47
N PRO A 108 7.04 -7.12 -9.70
CA PRO A 108 8.09 -6.74 -8.76
C PRO A 108 7.49 -6.36 -7.42
N SER A 109 8.22 -6.63 -6.33
CA SER A 109 7.80 -6.24 -4.99
C SER A 109 8.93 -5.51 -4.29
N VAL A 110 8.60 -4.65 -3.32
CA VAL A 110 9.61 -3.93 -2.55
C VAL A 110 9.57 -4.42 -1.11
N ARG A 111 10.68 -5.04 -0.67
CA ARG A 111 10.89 -5.38 0.73
C ARG A 111 11.62 -4.24 1.42
N ILE A 112 11.08 -3.76 2.52
CA ILE A 112 11.67 -2.71 3.35
C ILE A 112 11.96 -3.31 4.72
N ASP A 113 13.23 -3.58 4.97
CA ASP A 113 13.70 -4.10 6.25
C ASP A 113 13.96 -2.91 7.20
N ILE A 114 13.15 -2.79 8.25
CA ILE A 114 13.25 -1.74 9.27
C ILE A 114 13.89 -2.34 10.52
N TYR A 115 15.17 -2.05 10.70
CA TYR A 115 15.95 -2.53 11.83
C TYR A 115 15.71 -1.65 13.05
N LEU A 116 15.31 -2.26 14.16
CA LEU A 116 15.05 -1.58 15.42
C LEU A 116 16.23 -1.76 16.39
N ARG A 117 16.43 -0.79 17.28
CA ARG A 117 17.37 -0.88 18.41
C ARG A 117 16.79 -1.72 19.55
N ARG A 118 15.47 -1.68 19.69
CA ARG A 118 14.66 -2.38 20.68
C ARG A 118 13.26 -2.59 20.09
N GLN A 119 12.58 -3.64 20.52
CA GLN A 119 11.22 -3.89 20.13
C GLN A 119 10.30 -2.83 20.75
N VAL A 120 9.49 -2.19 19.93
CA VAL A 120 8.51 -1.18 20.35
C VAL A 120 7.19 -1.41 19.62
N PRO A 121 6.05 -1.01 20.20
CA PRO A 121 4.80 -0.95 19.47
C PRO A 121 4.90 0.02 18.30
N PHE A 122 4.21 -0.29 17.20
CA PHE A 122 4.05 0.60 16.07
C PHE A 122 2.62 0.55 15.52
N LYS A 123 2.26 1.56 14.73
CA LYS A 123 0.99 1.62 14.02
C LYS A 123 1.23 1.82 12.53
N GLU A 124 0.44 1.14 11.72
CA GLU A 124 0.42 1.29 10.27
C GLU A 124 -0.77 2.18 9.89
N VAL A 125 -0.54 3.14 9.00
CA VAL A 125 -1.59 4.01 8.47
C VAL A 125 -1.30 4.24 6.99
N GLN A 126 -2.26 3.90 6.14
CA GLN A 126 -2.22 4.26 4.73
C GLN A 126 -3.29 5.30 4.44
N ASN A 127 -2.85 6.50 4.04
CA ASN A 127 -3.71 7.58 3.59
C ASN A 127 -3.38 7.82 2.11
N ASP A 128 -4.32 7.51 1.24
CA ASP A 128 -4.14 7.56 -0.21
C ASP A 128 -2.88 6.78 -0.64
N ASN A 129 -1.93 7.49 -1.23
CA ASN A 129 -0.68 6.95 -1.75
C ASN A 129 0.51 7.07 -0.78
N VAL A 130 0.23 7.28 0.52
CA VAL A 130 1.27 7.36 1.56
C VAL A 130 0.99 6.31 2.63
N LEU A 131 1.89 5.34 2.74
CA LEU A 131 1.93 4.36 3.81
C LEU A 131 2.95 4.80 4.88
N SER A 132 2.51 4.84 6.13
CA SER A 132 3.34 5.23 7.28
C SER A 132 3.35 4.15 8.34
N LEU A 133 4.53 3.89 8.91
CA LEU A 133 4.73 3.06 10.10
C LEU A 133 5.28 3.96 11.22
N ASP A 134 4.48 4.13 12.27
CA ASP A 134 4.77 4.99 13.41
C ASP A 134 5.24 4.17 14.60
N PHE A 135 6.53 4.20 14.89
CA PHE A 135 7.16 3.50 16.00
C PHE A 135 7.16 4.38 17.26
N GLN A 136 6.64 3.88 18.38
CA GLN A 136 6.62 4.65 19.63
C GLN A 136 8.03 4.95 20.13
N ARG A 137 8.28 6.23 20.45
CA ARG A 137 9.48 6.65 21.17
C ARG A 137 9.32 6.24 22.63
N GLN A 138 10.33 5.55 23.17
CA GLN A 138 10.39 5.08 24.56
C GLN A 138 11.56 5.76 25.25
#